data_AF-F9PCJ2-F1
#
_entry.id   AF-F9PCJ2-F1
#
_cell.length_a   1.000
_cell.length_b   1.000
_cell.length_c   1.000
_cell.angle_alpha   90.00
_cell.angle_beta   90.00
_cell.angle_gamma   90.00
#
_symmetry.space_group_name_H-M   'P 1'
#
loop_
_entity.id
_entity.type
_entity.pdbx_description
1 polymer ?
#
loop_
_entity_poly.entity_id
_entity_poly.type
_entity_poly.pdbx_seq_one_letter_code
_entity_poly.pdbx_strand_id
1 'polypeptide(L)'
;MTTLFSKIKEVTELSAISGHEAPVRAYLREKITPHVDEVVTDGLGGIFGIKHSEAVDAPRILVASHMDEVGFMVSEIKPDGTFRVVEIGGWNPMVVSSQRFKLFTRQGREIPVISGSVPPHLTRGTGGPTMPAVSDIVFDGGFADKAEAESFGIRPGDTIVPDSSAILTANEKISSPKLGITVTEFSWLVSWQKTCQAKN
;
A
#
# COMPACT_ATOMS: atom_id res chain seq x y z
N MET A 1 21.87 -0.36 -13.59
CA MET A 1 20.47 0.01 -13.30
C MET A 1 20.44 1.49 -12.96
N THR A 2 19.54 2.26 -13.56
CA THR A 2 19.45 3.71 -13.31
C THR A 2 19.10 3.98 -11.84
N THR A 3 19.67 5.04 -11.28
CA THR A 3 19.42 5.50 -9.88
C THR A 3 17.93 5.74 -9.61
N LEU A 4 17.17 6.14 -10.64
CA LEU A 4 15.74 6.39 -10.55
C LEU A 4 14.90 5.10 -10.37
N PHE A 5 15.21 4.03 -11.11
CA PHE A 5 14.46 2.77 -10.98
C PHE A 5 14.61 2.17 -9.58
N SER A 6 15.83 2.15 -9.05
CA SER A 6 16.11 1.60 -7.73
C SER A 6 15.35 2.35 -6.63
N LYS A 7 15.27 3.68 -6.76
CA LYS A 7 14.52 4.56 -5.86
C LYS A 7 13.00 4.34 -5.95
N ILE A 8 12.44 4.27 -7.15
CA ILE A 8 11.02 3.99 -7.35
C ILE A 8 10.67 2.61 -6.78
N LYS A 9 11.53 1.62 -7.03
CA LYS A 9 11.39 0.27 -6.48
C LYS A 9 11.36 0.31 -4.95
N GLU A 10 12.33 0.97 -4.32
CA GLU A 10 12.41 1.11 -2.85
C GLU A 10 11.11 1.67 -2.25
N VAL A 11 10.53 2.72 -2.85
CA VAL A 11 9.29 3.32 -2.32
C VAL A 11 8.06 2.48 -2.64
N THR A 12 7.93 2.00 -3.88
CA THR A 12 6.75 1.22 -4.31
C THR A 12 6.63 -0.12 -3.59
N GLU A 13 7.73 -0.71 -3.11
CA GLU A 13 7.70 -2.03 -2.48
C GLU A 13 7.47 -1.97 -0.96
N LEU A 14 7.42 -0.78 -0.38
CA LEU A 14 6.93 -0.60 0.99
C LEU A 14 5.45 -0.95 1.04
N SER A 15 5.05 -1.62 2.12
CA SER A 15 3.66 -2.01 2.37
C SER A 15 3.06 -1.11 3.43
N ALA A 16 2.04 -0.34 3.08
CA ALA A 16 1.45 0.66 3.98
C ALA A 16 0.00 0.99 3.60
N ILE A 17 -0.95 0.20 4.06
CA ILE A 17 -2.36 0.50 3.83
C ILE A 17 -2.84 1.64 4.73
N SER A 18 -3.99 2.23 4.39
CA SER A 18 -4.60 3.29 5.21
C SER A 18 -4.76 2.84 6.67
N GLY A 19 -4.29 3.65 7.62
CA GLY A 19 -4.22 3.38 9.05
C GLY A 19 -3.03 2.54 9.52
N HIS A 20 -2.21 2.01 8.60
CA HIS A 20 -1.04 1.19 8.89
C HIS A 20 0.22 1.70 8.17
N GLU A 21 0.38 3.02 8.09
CA GLU A 21 1.43 3.68 7.30
C GLU A 21 2.79 3.77 8.01
N ALA A 22 2.93 3.14 9.19
CA ALA A 22 4.14 3.23 10.00
C ALA A 22 5.44 2.88 9.23
N PRO A 23 5.49 1.83 8.37
CA PRO A 23 6.69 1.51 7.59
C PRO A 23 7.09 2.63 6.62
N VAL A 24 6.12 3.14 5.85
CA VAL A 24 6.37 4.25 4.90
C VAL A 24 6.71 5.53 5.64
N ARG A 25 6.05 5.83 6.76
CA ARG A 25 6.39 7.00 7.58
C ARG A 25 7.81 6.95 8.11
N ALA A 26 8.27 5.79 8.58
CA ALA A 26 9.64 5.61 9.07
C ALA A 26 10.65 5.86 7.94
N TYR A 27 10.39 5.29 6.76
CA TYR A 27 11.18 5.54 5.56
C TYR A 27 11.21 7.03 5.17
N LEU A 28 10.05 7.67 5.08
CA LEU A 28 9.93 9.08 4.73
C LEU A 28 10.67 9.96 5.73
N ARG A 29 10.54 9.69 7.04
CA ARG A 29 11.28 10.42 8.07
C ARG A 29 12.78 10.39 7.83
N GLU A 30 13.35 9.20 7.58
CA GLU A 30 14.78 9.05 7.27
C GLU A 30 15.17 9.87 6.03
N LYS A 31 14.37 9.82 4.96
CA LYS A 31 14.70 10.49 3.69
C LYS A 31 14.48 12.00 3.70
N ILE A 32 13.50 12.53 4.45
CA ILE A 32 13.21 13.98 4.47
C ILE A 32 14.09 14.73 5.47
N THR A 33 14.48 14.10 6.59
CA THR A 33 15.20 14.78 7.69
C THR A 33 16.45 15.55 7.22
N PRO A 34 17.29 15.04 6.30
CA PRO A 34 18.47 15.78 5.82
C PRO A 34 18.15 17.02 4.96
N HIS A 35 16.89 17.25 4.60
CA HIS A 35 16.48 18.26 3.63
C HIS A 35 15.56 19.33 4.21
N VAL A 36 15.18 19.21 5.48
CA VAL A 36 14.22 20.09 6.16
C VAL A 36 14.79 20.55 7.50
N ASP A 37 14.25 21.64 8.03
CA ASP A 37 14.72 22.21 9.30
C ASP A 37 14.02 21.53 10.49
N GLU A 38 12.77 21.12 10.30
CA GLU A 38 11.97 20.42 11.31
C GLU A 38 11.15 19.28 10.68
N VAL A 39 10.95 18.19 11.43
CA VAL A 39 10.02 17.12 11.07
C VAL A 39 8.92 17.01 12.13
N VAL A 40 7.68 17.25 11.72
CA VAL A 40 6.48 17.18 12.57
C VAL A 40 5.65 15.97 12.20
N THR A 41 4.89 15.44 13.15
CA THR A 41 3.91 14.36 12.92
C THR A 41 2.61 14.70 13.60
N ASP A 42 1.49 14.42 12.95
CA ASP A 42 0.17 14.62 13.55
C ASP A 42 -0.26 13.41 14.40
N GLY A 43 -1.41 13.51 15.07
CA GLY A 43 -1.94 12.43 15.91
C GLY A 43 -2.53 11.25 15.12
N LEU A 44 -2.67 11.36 13.80
CA LEU A 44 -3.24 10.33 12.92
C LEU A 44 -2.16 9.56 12.14
N GLY A 45 -0.92 10.03 12.17
CA GLY A 45 0.22 9.41 11.52
C GLY A 45 0.76 10.14 10.30
N GLY A 46 0.23 11.31 9.94
CA GLY A 46 0.79 12.18 8.90
C GLY A 46 2.16 12.73 9.29
N ILE A 47 3.07 12.88 8.32
CA ILE A 47 4.43 13.40 8.52
C ILE A 47 4.67 14.65 7.66
N PHE A 48 5.28 15.67 8.26
CA PHE A 48 5.52 16.96 7.62
C PHE A 48 6.99 17.32 7.78
N GLY A 49 7.66 17.62 6.66
CA GLY A 49 8.98 18.26 6.67
C GLY A 49 8.82 19.77 6.48
N ILE A 50 9.26 20.55 7.45
CA ILE A 50 9.15 22.02 7.43
C ILE A 50 10.51 22.61 7.07
N LYS A 51 10.54 23.42 6.01
CA LYS A 51 11.69 24.25 5.63
C LYS A 51 11.31 25.72 5.84
N HIS A 52 12.03 26.39 6.72
CA HIS A 52 11.81 27.81 6.99
C HIS A 52 12.43 28.66 5.88
N SER A 53 11.77 29.80 5.61
CA SER A 53 12.32 30.81 4.72
C SER A 53 13.02 31.89 5.54
N GLU A 54 14.10 32.44 5.00
CA GLU A 54 14.78 33.60 5.58
C GLU A 54 14.09 34.93 5.23
N ALA A 55 13.13 34.92 4.29
CA ALA A 55 12.42 36.14 3.90
C ALA A 55 11.32 36.49 4.91
N VAL A 56 11.29 37.77 5.31
CA VAL A 56 10.46 38.31 6.41
C VAL A 56 8.95 38.17 6.19
N ASP A 57 8.48 37.99 4.95
CA ASP A 57 7.05 37.81 4.60
C ASP A 57 6.84 36.69 3.56
N ALA A 58 7.56 35.57 3.69
CA ALA A 58 7.42 34.45 2.77
C ALA A 58 6.02 33.80 2.86
N PRO A 59 5.35 33.51 1.71
CA PRO A 59 4.09 32.77 1.72
C PRO A 59 4.30 31.33 2.21
N ARG A 60 3.30 30.80 2.93
CA ARG A 60 3.28 29.39 3.34
C ARG A 60 2.77 28.53 2.19
N ILE A 61 3.61 27.62 1.72
CA ILE A 61 3.28 26.68 0.65
C ILE A 61 3.18 25.28 1.26
N LEU A 62 2.05 24.61 1.03
CA LEU A 62 1.88 23.20 1.39
C LEU A 62 1.91 22.38 0.10
N VAL A 63 2.84 21.43 0.05
CA VAL A 63 2.84 20.35 -0.93
C VAL A 63 2.51 19.08 -0.19
N ALA A 64 1.36 18.48 -0.52
CA ALA A 64 0.86 17.30 0.16
C ALA A 64 0.70 16.15 -0.83
N SER A 65 1.03 14.95 -0.36
CA SER A 65 0.68 13.68 -0.98
C SER A 65 0.21 12.74 0.13
N HIS A 66 -0.68 11.82 -0.20
CA HIS A 66 -0.96 10.70 0.70
C HIS A 66 0.20 9.69 0.61
N MET A 67 0.30 8.77 1.57
CA MET A 67 1.37 7.76 1.66
C MET A 67 0.83 6.34 1.75
N ASP A 68 -0.49 6.24 1.88
CA ASP A 68 -1.22 5.01 2.04
C ASP A 68 -1.56 4.40 0.69
N GLU A 69 -1.60 3.07 0.67
CA GLU A 69 -2.07 2.30 -0.46
C GLU A 69 -3.38 1.56 -0.16
N VAL A 70 -4.02 1.12 -1.23
CA VAL A 70 -5.21 0.27 -1.13
C VAL A 70 -4.83 -1.13 -0.66
N GLY A 71 -5.70 -1.75 0.15
CA GLY A 71 -5.50 -3.10 0.63
C GLY A 71 -6.78 -3.69 1.20
N PHE A 72 -6.62 -4.69 2.05
CA PHE A 72 -7.73 -5.34 2.73
C PHE A 72 -7.40 -5.59 4.21
N MET A 73 -8.43 -5.89 4.98
CA MET A 73 -8.29 -6.32 6.37
C MET A 73 -9.09 -7.59 6.59
N VAL A 74 -8.52 -8.55 7.31
CA VAL A 74 -9.19 -9.80 7.67
C VAL A 74 -10.39 -9.46 8.56
N SER A 75 -11.59 -9.87 8.15
CA SER A 75 -12.81 -9.71 8.95
C SER A 75 -13.20 -10.99 9.67
N GLU A 76 -13.00 -12.14 9.02
CA GLU A 76 -13.35 -13.45 9.55
C GLU A 76 -12.40 -14.53 9.04
N ILE A 77 -12.04 -15.47 9.92
CA ILE A 77 -11.37 -16.72 9.55
C ILE A 77 -12.43 -17.82 9.57
N LYS A 78 -12.66 -18.44 8.41
CA LYS A 78 -13.64 -19.50 8.24
C LYS A 78 -13.14 -20.83 8.80
N PRO A 79 -14.05 -21.80 9.07
CA PRO A 79 -13.68 -23.13 9.54
C PRO A 79 -12.71 -23.89 8.61
N ASP A 80 -12.75 -23.60 7.30
CA ASP A 80 -11.90 -24.20 6.27
C ASP A 80 -10.52 -23.53 6.13
N GLY A 81 -10.16 -22.61 7.04
CA GLY A 81 -8.87 -21.92 7.03
C GLY A 81 -8.80 -20.73 6.07
N THR A 82 -9.85 -20.47 5.28
CA THR A 82 -9.91 -19.32 4.38
C THR A 82 -10.40 -18.05 5.08
N PHE A 83 -10.19 -16.89 4.46
CA PHE A 83 -10.48 -15.59 5.06
C PHE A 83 -11.56 -14.84 4.28
N ARG A 84 -12.45 -14.18 5.03
CA ARG A 84 -13.22 -13.03 4.54
C ARG A 84 -12.46 -11.76 4.86
N VAL A 85 -12.63 -10.77 3.98
CA VAL A 85 -11.96 -9.48 4.11
C VAL A 85 -12.94 -8.34 3.96
N VAL A 86 -12.52 -7.18 4.46
CA VAL A 86 -13.09 -5.88 4.11
C VAL A 86 -12.05 -5.08 3.32
N GLU A 87 -12.49 -4.38 2.30
CA GLU A 87 -11.64 -3.46 1.54
C GLU A 87 -11.22 -2.25 2.36
N ILE A 88 -9.97 -1.84 2.16
CA ILE A 88 -9.44 -0.56 2.61
C ILE A 88 -9.06 0.23 1.36
N GLY A 89 -9.81 1.30 1.12
CA GLY A 89 -9.75 2.08 -0.12
C GLY A 89 -10.69 1.54 -1.22
N GLY A 90 -10.61 2.15 -2.41
CA GLY A 90 -11.48 1.80 -3.54
C GLY A 90 -10.90 0.66 -4.38
N TRP A 91 -11.63 -0.45 -4.48
CA TRP A 91 -11.24 -1.61 -5.28
C TRP A 91 -12.22 -1.92 -6.40
N ASN A 92 -11.69 -2.30 -7.57
CA ASN A 92 -12.48 -2.98 -8.59
C ASN A 92 -12.43 -4.50 -8.33
N PRO A 93 -13.54 -5.17 -7.99
CA PRO A 93 -13.55 -6.60 -7.68
C PRO A 93 -12.92 -7.49 -8.76
N MET A 94 -13.00 -7.07 -10.03
CA MET A 94 -12.44 -7.83 -11.16
C MET A 94 -10.92 -7.88 -11.16
N VAL A 95 -10.25 -6.87 -10.58
CA VAL A 95 -8.77 -6.85 -10.51
C VAL A 95 -8.25 -7.55 -9.27
N VAL A 96 -9.11 -7.89 -8.32
CA VAL A 96 -8.74 -8.62 -7.11
C VAL A 96 -8.63 -10.10 -7.39
N SER A 97 -9.49 -10.66 -8.25
CA SER A 97 -9.56 -12.09 -8.54
C SER A 97 -8.20 -12.68 -8.97
N SER A 98 -7.85 -13.83 -8.36
CA SER A 98 -6.67 -14.64 -8.71
C SER A 98 -5.33 -13.89 -8.61
N GLN A 99 -5.26 -12.83 -7.80
CA GLN A 99 -4.02 -12.10 -7.50
C GLN A 99 -3.34 -12.60 -6.23
N ARG A 100 -2.03 -12.32 -6.15
CA ARG A 100 -1.17 -12.58 -4.98
C ARG A 100 -1.16 -11.38 -4.04
N PHE A 101 -1.12 -11.68 -2.75
CA PHE A 101 -1.10 -10.71 -1.68
C PHE A 101 -0.19 -11.16 -0.53
N LYS A 102 0.09 -10.23 0.36
CA LYS A 102 0.87 -10.42 1.59
C LYS A 102 -0.02 -10.07 2.77
N LEU A 103 -0.23 -11.02 3.67
CA LEU A 103 -0.89 -10.80 4.95
C LEU A 103 0.16 -10.47 6.00
N PHE A 104 -0.03 -9.38 6.72
CA PHE A 104 0.80 -8.97 7.84
C PHE A 104 0.05 -9.20 9.15
N THR A 105 0.60 -10.09 9.97
CA THR A 105 0.09 -10.34 11.32
C THR A 105 0.53 -9.23 12.28
N ARG A 106 -0.19 -9.07 13.39
CA ARG A 106 0.22 -8.18 14.50
C ARG A 106 1.63 -8.44 15.05
N GLN A 107 2.17 -9.65 14.86
CA GLN A 107 3.52 -10.02 15.28
C GLN A 107 4.60 -9.65 14.25
N GLY A 108 4.22 -8.99 13.16
CA GLY A 108 5.14 -8.59 12.08
C GLY A 108 5.48 -9.72 11.11
N ARG A 109 4.79 -10.87 11.19
CA ARG A 109 4.98 -11.96 10.23
C ARG A 109 4.27 -11.64 8.92
N GLU A 110 5.01 -11.79 7.81
CA GLU A 110 4.50 -11.75 6.44
C GLU A 110 4.12 -13.17 5.99
N ILE A 111 2.88 -13.34 5.53
CA ILE A 111 2.34 -14.62 5.06
C ILE A 111 1.80 -14.42 3.63
N PRO A 112 2.25 -15.19 2.64
CA PRO A 112 1.72 -15.11 1.29
C PRO A 112 0.29 -15.64 1.25
N VAL A 113 -0.62 -14.90 0.60
CA VAL A 113 -2.02 -15.30 0.42
C VAL A 113 -2.44 -15.04 -1.02
N ILE A 114 -3.43 -15.80 -1.50
CA ILE A 114 -3.97 -15.70 -2.85
C ILE A 114 -5.47 -15.43 -2.73
N SER A 115 -5.98 -14.53 -3.57
CA SER A 115 -7.42 -14.35 -3.71
C SER A 115 -8.03 -15.45 -4.58
N GLY A 116 -9.16 -15.98 -4.15
CA GLY A 116 -9.96 -16.91 -4.92
C GLY A 116 -10.46 -16.29 -6.22
N SER A 117 -10.73 -17.14 -7.21
CA SER A 117 -11.37 -16.70 -8.43
C SER A 117 -12.83 -16.35 -8.16
N VAL A 118 -13.32 -15.25 -8.72
CA VAL A 118 -14.75 -14.96 -8.72
C VAL A 118 -15.42 -16.04 -9.59
N PRO A 119 -16.29 -16.90 -9.02
CA PRO A 119 -16.89 -17.97 -9.80
C PRO A 119 -17.83 -17.41 -10.88
N PRO A 120 -17.76 -17.89 -12.13
CA PRO A 120 -18.58 -17.39 -13.24
C PRO A 120 -20.09 -17.60 -13.05
N HIS A 121 -20.52 -18.39 -12.08
CA HIS A 121 -21.93 -18.59 -11.77
C HIS A 121 -22.49 -17.47 -10.87
N LEU A 122 -21.67 -16.75 -10.10
CA LEU A 122 -22.09 -15.56 -9.33
C LEU A 122 -22.36 -14.35 -10.24
N THR A 123 -21.78 -14.34 -11.44
CA THR A 123 -22.00 -13.31 -12.46
C THR A 123 -23.14 -13.66 -13.42
N ARG A 124 -23.80 -14.83 -13.29
CA ARG A 124 -24.90 -15.29 -14.17
C ARG A 124 -26.29 -15.17 -13.51
N GLY A 125 -26.57 -14.05 -12.86
CA GLY A 125 -27.91 -13.77 -12.32
C GLY A 125 -28.96 -13.55 -13.40
N THR A 126 -30.24 -13.72 -13.06
CA THR A 126 -31.44 -13.59 -13.92
C THR A 126 -31.68 -12.19 -14.51
N GLY A 127 -30.79 -11.22 -14.25
CA GLY A 127 -30.85 -9.84 -14.75
C GLY A 127 -29.64 -9.39 -15.58
N GLY A 128 -28.73 -10.30 -15.96
CA GLY A 128 -27.49 -9.98 -16.68
C GLY A 128 -26.23 -10.07 -15.79
N PRO A 129 -25.04 -9.72 -16.32
CA PRO A 129 -23.79 -9.81 -15.57
C PRO A 129 -23.76 -8.86 -14.38
N THR A 130 -23.86 -9.42 -13.17
CA THR A 130 -23.72 -8.69 -11.91
C THR A 130 -22.27 -8.71 -11.45
N MET A 131 -21.71 -7.55 -11.11
CA MET A 131 -20.36 -7.46 -10.53
C MET A 131 -20.38 -8.07 -9.12
N PRO A 132 -19.45 -8.98 -8.79
CA PRO A 132 -19.33 -9.51 -7.44
C PRO A 132 -18.93 -8.40 -6.46
N ALA A 133 -19.32 -8.53 -5.19
CA ALA A 133 -18.78 -7.66 -4.16
C ALA A 133 -17.37 -8.14 -3.76
N VAL A 134 -16.52 -7.24 -3.28
CA VAL A 134 -15.20 -7.61 -2.74
C VAL A 134 -15.36 -8.60 -1.57
N SER A 135 -16.39 -8.41 -0.75
CA SER A 135 -16.72 -9.31 0.37
C SER A 135 -16.99 -10.76 -0.06
N ASP A 136 -17.38 -10.98 -1.32
CA ASP A 136 -17.61 -12.31 -1.86
C ASP A 136 -16.31 -13.04 -2.19
N ILE A 137 -15.22 -12.29 -2.38
CA ILE A 137 -13.88 -12.82 -2.67
C ILE A 137 -13.30 -13.43 -1.39
N VAL A 138 -12.88 -14.68 -1.50
CA VAL A 138 -12.23 -15.42 -0.43
C VAL A 138 -10.72 -15.27 -0.59
N PHE A 139 -10.00 -15.12 0.51
CA PHE A 139 -8.53 -15.16 0.52
C PHE A 139 -8.07 -16.49 1.11
N ASP A 140 -7.05 -17.08 0.51
CA ASP A 140 -6.53 -18.39 0.86
C ASP A 140 -5.03 -18.29 1.18
N GLY A 141 -4.66 -18.75 2.38
CA GLY A 141 -3.27 -18.86 2.84
C GLY A 141 -2.74 -20.30 2.85
N GLY A 142 -3.52 -21.27 2.37
CA GLY A 142 -3.16 -22.69 2.33
C GLY A 142 -3.36 -23.45 3.63
N PHE A 143 -4.21 -22.94 4.54
CA PHE A 143 -4.50 -23.58 5.83
C PHE A 143 -5.61 -24.62 5.69
N ALA A 144 -5.51 -25.71 6.45
CA ALA A 144 -6.49 -26.79 6.48
C ALA A 144 -7.75 -26.42 7.28
N ASP A 145 -7.58 -25.61 8.33
CA ASP A 145 -8.67 -25.16 9.19
C ASP A 145 -8.36 -23.83 9.89
N LYS A 146 -9.37 -23.32 10.60
CA LYS A 146 -9.26 -22.10 11.41
C LYS A 146 -8.16 -22.16 12.48
N ALA A 147 -7.99 -23.31 13.13
CA ALA A 147 -7.03 -23.44 14.23
C ALA A 147 -5.59 -23.37 13.71
N GLU A 148 -5.33 -23.94 12.53
CA GLU A 148 -4.04 -23.83 11.86
C GLU A 148 -3.74 -22.36 11.50
N ALA A 149 -4.67 -21.65 10.86
CA ALA A 149 -4.49 -20.23 10.55
C ALA A 149 -4.21 -19.39 11.81
N GLU A 150 -4.95 -19.65 12.89
CA GLU A 150 -4.75 -18.97 14.17
C GLU A 150 -3.42 -19.32 14.83
N SER A 151 -2.89 -20.54 14.66
CA SER A 151 -1.58 -20.95 15.16
C SER A 151 -0.42 -20.21 14.46
N PHE A 152 -0.62 -19.80 13.21
CA PHE A 152 0.32 -18.95 12.47
C PHE A 152 0.26 -17.47 12.87
N GLY A 153 -0.66 -17.11 13.78
CA GLY A 153 -0.79 -15.76 14.32
C GLY A 153 -1.85 -14.89 13.63
N ILE A 154 -2.59 -15.45 12.66
CA ILE A 154 -3.59 -14.70 11.90
C ILE A 154 -4.81 -14.39 12.79
N ARG A 155 -5.26 -13.14 12.80
CA ARG A 155 -6.45 -12.69 13.53
C ARG A 155 -7.26 -11.70 12.70
N PRO A 156 -8.58 -11.57 12.95
CA PRO A 156 -9.34 -10.44 12.45
C PRO A 156 -8.66 -9.11 12.82
N GLY A 157 -8.59 -8.19 11.86
CA GLY A 157 -7.85 -6.94 11.95
C GLY A 157 -6.46 -6.98 11.31
N ASP A 158 -5.92 -8.15 10.96
CA ASP A 158 -4.67 -8.25 10.22
C ASP A 158 -4.82 -7.70 8.80
N THR A 159 -3.77 -7.07 8.29
CA THR A 159 -3.79 -6.33 7.03
C THR A 159 -3.29 -7.17 5.87
N ILE A 160 -3.89 -7.02 4.71
CA ILE A 160 -3.50 -7.71 3.47
C ILE A 160 -3.18 -6.65 2.42
N VAL A 161 -2.00 -6.78 1.81
CA VAL A 161 -1.45 -5.80 0.86
C VAL A 161 -1.12 -6.50 -0.47
N PRO A 162 -1.33 -5.86 -1.63
CA PRO A 162 -0.95 -6.44 -2.91
C PRO A 162 0.53 -6.84 -2.97
N ASP A 163 0.80 -8.06 -3.41
CA ASP A 163 2.17 -8.50 -3.70
C ASP A 163 2.57 -8.00 -5.08
N SER A 164 3.15 -6.80 -5.12
CA SER A 164 3.54 -6.16 -6.37
C SER A 164 4.98 -5.67 -6.32
N SER A 165 5.73 -5.97 -7.37
CA SER A 165 7.10 -5.49 -7.57
C SER A 165 7.18 -4.54 -8.76
N ALA A 166 8.04 -3.53 -8.66
CA ALA A 166 8.34 -2.68 -9.82
C ALA A 166 9.18 -3.45 -10.84
N ILE A 167 8.77 -3.38 -12.12
CA ILE A 167 9.45 -4.03 -13.25
C ILE A 167 9.84 -3.02 -14.32
N LEU A 168 10.79 -3.42 -15.17
CA LEU A 168 11.08 -2.74 -16.43
C LEU A 168 10.34 -3.46 -17.56
N THR A 169 9.58 -2.70 -18.36
CA THR A 169 8.91 -3.22 -19.56
C THR A 169 9.90 -3.39 -20.71
N ALA A 170 9.45 -3.98 -21.82
CA ALA A 170 10.29 -4.27 -22.99
C ALA A 170 11.03 -3.05 -23.58
N ASN A 171 10.53 -1.84 -23.34
CA ASN A 171 11.13 -0.56 -23.73
C ASN A 171 11.83 0.17 -22.57
N GLU A 172 12.21 -0.56 -21.52
CA GLU A 172 12.91 -0.07 -20.33
C GLU A 172 12.15 1.02 -19.53
N LYS A 173 10.83 1.11 -19.72
CA LYS A 173 9.97 1.97 -18.89
C LYS A 173 9.58 1.25 -17.60
N ILE A 174 9.40 2.02 -16.55
CA ILE A 174 9.07 1.52 -15.22
C ILE A 174 7.57 1.25 -15.14
N SER A 175 7.19 0.07 -14.68
CA SER A 175 5.80 -0.31 -14.42
C SER A 175 5.67 -0.89 -13.02
N SER A 176 4.65 -0.45 -12.29
CA SER A 176 4.28 -0.98 -10.97
C SER A 176 2.77 -0.78 -10.77
N PRO A 177 2.03 -1.75 -10.21
CA PRO A 177 0.64 -1.55 -9.79
C PRO A 177 0.48 -0.38 -8.80
N LYS A 178 1.52 -0.09 -8.02
CA LYS A 178 1.54 0.98 -7.01
C LYS A 178 2.05 2.32 -7.56
N LEU A 179 2.38 2.40 -8.86
CA LEU A 179 3.03 3.56 -9.47
C LEU A 179 2.17 4.84 -9.34
N GLY A 180 0.84 4.75 -9.48
CA GLY A 180 -0.05 5.92 -9.40
C GLY A 180 -0.13 6.56 -8.01
N ILE A 181 0.06 5.75 -6.96
CA ILE A 181 0.02 6.16 -5.55
C ILE A 181 1.40 6.72 -5.18
N THR A 182 2.44 5.90 -5.33
CA THR A 182 3.80 6.19 -4.83
C THR A 182 4.69 7.04 -5.75
N VAL A 183 4.43 7.16 -7.05
CA VAL A 183 5.29 7.97 -7.95
C VAL A 183 4.91 9.44 -7.96
N THR A 184 3.64 9.79 -7.68
CA THR A 184 3.29 11.18 -7.41
C THR A 184 4.09 11.67 -6.20
N GLU A 185 4.12 10.89 -5.11
CA GLU A 185 4.93 11.13 -3.90
C GLU A 185 6.43 11.27 -4.19
N PHE A 186 6.98 10.35 -5.00
CA PHE A 186 8.41 10.30 -5.27
C PHE A 186 8.90 11.41 -6.21
N SER A 187 8.10 11.76 -7.23
CA SER A 187 8.38 12.89 -8.13
C SER A 187 8.52 14.19 -7.34
N TRP A 188 7.69 14.37 -6.31
CA TRP A 188 7.77 15.51 -5.41
C TRP A 188 8.99 15.47 -4.51
N LEU A 189 9.30 14.34 -3.86
CA LEU A 189 10.50 14.22 -3.02
C LEU A 189 11.77 14.57 -3.82
N VAL A 190 11.88 14.09 -5.05
CA VAL A 190 13.02 14.39 -5.94
C VAL A 190 13.03 15.85 -6.39
N SER A 191 11.87 16.43 -6.73
CA SER A 191 11.76 17.85 -7.10
C SER A 191 12.09 18.78 -5.93
N TRP A 192 11.63 18.43 -4.73
CA TRP A 192 11.91 19.13 -3.49
C TRP A 192 13.38 19.05 -3.10
N GLN A 193 14.00 17.86 -3.17
CA GLN A 193 15.44 17.68 -2.96
C GLN A 193 16.26 18.57 -3.89
N LYS A 194 15.92 18.63 -5.18
CA LYS A 194 16.60 19.50 -6.15
C LYS A 194 16.41 20.99 -5.83
N THR A 195 15.21 21.38 -5.38
CA THR A 195 14.91 22.78 -5.05
C THR A 195 15.62 23.21 -3.76
N CYS A 196 15.71 22.34 -2.76
CA CYS A 196 16.45 22.59 -1.53
C CYS A 196 17.96 22.63 -1.78
N GLN A 197 18.50 21.74 -2.63
CA GLN A 197 19.91 21.74 -3.00
C GLN A 197 20.32 22.94 -3.87
N ALA A 198 19.41 23.49 -4.68
CA ALA A 198 19.67 24.65 -5.53
C ALA A 198 19.61 25.99 -4.78
N LYS A 199 19.20 26.00 -3.51
CA LYS A 199 19.09 27.20 -2.67
C LYS A 199 20.20 27.31 -1.59
N ASN A 200 21.12 26.35 -1.53
CA ASN A 200 22.39 26.46 -0.81
C ASN A 200 23.52 26.74 -1.81
#